data_AF-A0A0L1IC89-F1
#
_entry.id   AF-A0A0L1IC89-F1
#
_cell.length_a   1.000
_cell.length_b   1.000
_cell.length_c   1.000
_cell.angle_alpha   90.00
_cell.angle_beta   90.00
_cell.angle_gamma   90.00
#
_symmetry.space_group_name_H-M   'P 1'
#
loop_
_entity.id
_entity.type
_entity.pdbx_description
1 polymer ?
#
loop_
_entity_poly.entity_id
_entity_poly.type
_entity_poly.pdbx_seq_one_letter_code
_entity_poly.pdbx_strand_id
1 'polypeptide(L)'
;MMKRYNLKYCCDDVSVFPSSTLINHDNNKFSEYFGLTAISTYQLKNKEPNEEPKKKGKIYLFGLNQNIKDDDNNNCEIDYYLEYKKNINFHNGVLQSNYIFTNDKLYLGSVCVNGFYLSDLKEETYEKLLETSKEKNNSGLSFEAFDNKPEKICISFSNGDMCLLVHGQQEKTWYDNNIRIFDLRNIREPIQTVDVNSNIWRIKFLYKNNSVDNLLVAACDGGAKIFKKSNNGKLNI
;
A
#
# COMPACT_ATOMS: atom_id res chain seq x y z
N MET A 1 -25.96 -23.79 22.98
CA MET A 1 -24.67 -23.27 23.46
C MET A 1 -24.17 -22.23 22.45
N MET A 2 -24.00 -20.96 22.85
CA MET A 2 -23.66 -19.83 21.96
C MET A 2 -22.33 -20.06 21.23
N LYS A 3 -22.34 -19.99 19.88
CA LYS A 3 -21.12 -19.90 19.05
C LYS A 3 -20.40 -18.59 19.40
N ARG A 4 -19.33 -18.65 20.19
CA ARG A 4 -18.40 -17.52 20.39
C ARG A 4 -17.66 -17.27 19.07
N TYR A 5 -18.09 -16.26 18.32
CA TYR A 5 -17.30 -15.74 17.21
C TYR A 5 -16.10 -14.99 17.78
N ASN A 6 -14.92 -15.61 17.77
CA ASN A 6 -13.66 -14.88 17.96
C ASN A 6 -13.40 -14.03 16.71
N LEU A 7 -14.06 -12.87 16.60
CA LEU A 7 -13.73 -11.85 15.61
C LEU A 7 -12.34 -11.30 15.95
N LYS A 8 -11.30 -11.80 15.27
CA LYS A 8 -10.00 -11.14 15.22
C LYS A 8 -9.95 -10.30 13.95
N TYR A 9 -9.97 -8.98 14.08
CA TYR A 9 -9.54 -8.09 13.01
C TYR A 9 -8.02 -8.05 13.07
N CYS A 10 -7.37 -8.39 11.96
CA CYS A 10 -5.94 -8.26 11.79
C CYS A 10 -5.69 -6.93 11.06
N CYS A 11 -4.78 -6.13 11.59
CA CYS A 11 -4.22 -4.99 10.88
C CYS A 11 -3.16 -5.50 9.92
N ASP A 12 -3.33 -5.27 8.61
CA ASP A 12 -2.38 -5.76 7.59
C ASP A 12 -1.39 -4.68 7.15
N ASP A 13 -1.84 -3.42 7.22
CA ASP A 13 -1.05 -2.28 6.79
C ASP A 13 -1.52 -0.98 7.45
N VAL A 14 -0.55 -0.11 7.73
CA VAL A 14 -0.78 1.25 8.22
C VAL A 14 -0.06 2.18 7.27
N SER A 15 -0.79 3.13 6.70
CA SER A 15 -0.26 4.16 5.83
C SER A 15 -0.54 5.53 6.43
N VAL A 16 0.47 6.39 6.49
CA VAL A 16 0.37 7.74 7.07
C VAL A 16 0.71 8.74 5.98
N PHE A 17 -0.11 9.78 5.83
CA PHE A 17 0.17 10.91 4.94
C PHE A 17 0.88 12.03 5.71
N PRO A 18 1.87 12.73 5.14
CA PRO A 18 2.64 12.29 3.98
C PRO A 18 3.45 11.03 4.33
N SER A 19 3.59 10.13 3.36
CA SER A 19 4.46 8.96 3.52
C SER A 19 5.91 9.39 3.76
N SER A 20 6.72 8.60 4.46
CA SER A 20 8.16 8.86 4.61
C SER A 20 8.93 8.87 3.27
N THR A 21 8.31 8.39 2.20
CA THR A 21 8.83 8.48 0.81
C THR A 21 8.70 9.89 0.20
N LEU A 22 8.07 10.82 0.91
CA LEU A 22 7.57 12.11 0.40
C LEU A 22 8.41 13.30 0.90
N ILE A 23 9.73 13.12 1.05
CA ILE A 23 10.65 14.04 1.76
C ILE A 23 10.74 15.45 1.12
N ASN A 24 10.23 15.66 -0.10
CA ASN A 24 10.29 16.95 -0.80
C ASN A 24 8.95 17.49 -1.29
N HIS A 25 7.86 17.06 -0.69
CA HIS A 25 6.56 17.64 -1.02
C HIS A 25 6.34 18.92 -0.22
N ASP A 26 6.77 20.04 -0.80
CA ASP A 26 6.39 21.36 -0.34
C ASP A 26 5.02 21.69 -0.93
N ASN A 27 3.96 21.64 -0.11
CA ASN A 27 2.74 22.38 -0.42
C ASN A 27 1.75 22.38 0.75
N ASN A 28 1.43 23.58 1.23
CA ASN A 28 0.29 23.88 2.11
C ASN A 28 -1.06 23.32 1.58
N LYS A 29 -1.13 22.88 0.32
CA LYS A 29 -2.34 22.42 -0.37
C LYS A 29 -3.02 21.20 0.24
N PHE A 30 -2.27 20.25 0.79
CA PHE A 30 -2.82 19.06 1.47
C PHE A 30 -2.53 19.07 2.97
N SER A 31 -2.27 20.25 3.54
CA SER A 31 -1.98 20.41 4.97
C SER A 31 -3.10 19.87 5.86
N GLU A 32 -4.37 19.96 5.43
CA GLU A 32 -5.52 19.39 6.14
C GLU A 32 -5.48 17.86 6.25
N TYR A 33 -4.72 17.18 5.38
CA TYR A 33 -4.55 15.74 5.39
C TYR A 33 -3.26 15.30 6.11
N PHE A 34 -2.46 16.23 6.61
CA PHE A 34 -1.22 15.90 7.32
C PHE A 34 -1.51 15.01 8.53
N GLY A 35 -0.75 13.93 8.64
CA GLY A 35 -0.94 12.88 9.65
C GLY A 35 -2.18 12.00 9.44
N LEU A 36 -2.90 12.13 8.31
CA LEU A 36 -4.02 11.25 8.00
C LEU A 36 -3.52 9.81 7.89
N THR A 37 -3.98 8.97 8.81
CA THR A 37 -3.54 7.59 9.01
C THR A 37 -4.63 6.64 8.55
N ALA A 38 -4.33 5.85 7.52
CA ALA A 38 -5.16 4.78 7.00
C ALA A 38 -4.74 3.44 7.61
N ILE A 39 -5.66 2.81 8.35
CA ILE A 39 -5.46 1.49 8.95
C ILE A 39 -6.25 0.46 8.14
N SER A 40 -5.53 -0.38 7.41
CA SER A 40 -6.08 -1.45 6.58
C SER A 40 -6.33 -2.69 7.43
N THR A 41 -7.54 -3.23 7.33
CA THR A 41 -7.94 -4.40 8.11
C THR A 41 -8.42 -5.54 7.23
N TYR A 42 -8.17 -6.76 7.69
CA TYR A 42 -8.90 -7.93 7.23
C TYR A 42 -9.38 -8.76 8.43
N GLN A 43 -10.47 -9.47 8.20
CA GLN A 43 -11.13 -10.34 9.15
C GLN A 43 -11.12 -11.74 8.58
N LEU A 44 -10.56 -12.69 9.34
CA LEU A 44 -10.72 -14.11 9.08
C LEU A 44 -12.05 -14.55 9.71
N LYS A 45 -13.07 -14.77 8.88
CA LYS A 45 -14.28 -15.45 9.35
C LYS A 45 -14.07 -16.95 9.28
N ASN A 46 -13.90 -17.58 10.43
CA ASN A 46 -14.07 -19.03 10.53
C ASN A 46 -15.55 -19.34 10.28
N LYS A 47 -15.83 -19.93 9.12
CA LYS A 47 -17.12 -20.55 8.83
C LYS A 47 -17.04 -22.06 9.06
N GLU A 48 -18.19 -22.72 8.95
CA GLU A 48 -18.35 -24.16 9.11
C GLU A 48 -17.37 -24.95 8.22
N PRO A 49 -17.08 -26.23 8.53
CA PRO A 49 -15.94 -26.99 7.99
C PRO A 49 -15.83 -27.10 6.45
N ASN A 50 -16.84 -26.67 5.68
CA ASN A 50 -16.94 -26.86 4.24
C ASN A 50 -17.15 -25.55 3.44
N GLU A 51 -17.12 -24.37 4.07
CA GLU A 51 -17.20 -23.09 3.35
C GLU A 51 -15.85 -22.38 3.31
N GLU A 52 -15.50 -21.81 2.15
CA GLU A 52 -14.27 -21.02 2.04
C GLU A 52 -14.32 -19.78 2.96
N PRO A 53 -13.25 -19.52 3.74
CA PRO A 53 -13.20 -18.40 4.65
C PRO A 53 -13.20 -17.08 3.86
N LYS A 54 -14.30 -16.33 3.94
CA LYS A 54 -14.39 -15.00 3.33
C LYS A 54 -13.60 -13.99 4.16
N LYS A 55 -12.61 -13.35 3.54
CA LYS A 55 -11.87 -12.23 4.12
C LYS A 55 -12.70 -10.95 3.96
N LYS A 56 -13.17 -10.35 5.06
CA LYS A 56 -13.82 -9.03 5.04
C LYS A 56 -12.87 -7.97 5.55
N GLY A 57 -12.87 -6.78 5.00
CA GLY A 57 -11.94 -5.73 5.38
C GLY A 57 -12.51 -4.34 5.22
N LYS A 58 -11.92 -3.41 5.96
CA LYS A 58 -12.20 -1.98 5.93
C LYS A 58 -10.91 -1.20 6.06
N ILE A 59 -10.92 0.03 5.59
CA ILE A 59 -9.92 1.02 5.96
C ILE A 59 -10.55 1.97 6.96
N TYR A 60 -9.87 2.21 8.07
CA TYR A 60 -10.22 3.26 9.02
C TYR A 60 -9.27 4.43 8.83
N LEU A 61 -9.83 5.64 8.66
CA LEU A 61 -9.08 6.87 8.50
C LEU A 61 -9.10 7.64 9.82
N PHE A 62 -7.91 8.02 10.31
CA PHE A 62 -7.71 8.81 11.50
C PHE A 62 -6.91 10.08 11.18
N GLY A 63 -7.32 11.24 11.69
CA GLY A 63 -6.53 12.46 11.60
C GLY A 63 -5.59 12.59 12.80
N LEU A 64 -4.38 13.10 12.58
CA LEU A 64 -3.47 13.47 13.66
C LEU A 64 -3.92 14.81 14.26
N ASN A 65 -4.21 14.80 15.54
CA ASN A 65 -4.51 15.99 16.31
C ASN A 65 -3.51 16.15 17.46
N GLN A 66 -3.48 17.35 18.02
CA GLN A 66 -2.68 17.70 19.17
C GLN A 66 -3.58 18.24 20.29
N ASN A 67 -3.23 17.91 21.53
CA ASN A 67 -3.78 18.54 22.72
C ASN A 67 -2.66 19.33 23.37
N ILE A 68 -2.83 20.65 23.44
CA ILE A 68 -1.85 21.56 24.04
C ILE A 68 -2.27 21.78 25.49
N LYS A 69 -1.42 21.33 26.41
CA LYS A 69 -1.58 21.64 27.83
C LYS A 69 -0.58 22.74 28.16
N ASP A 70 -1.13 23.91 28.50
CA ASP A 70 -0.36 25.00 29.06
C ASP A 70 -0.30 24.79 30.58
N ASP A 71 0.90 24.55 31.11
CA ASP A 71 1.13 24.49 32.55
C ASP A 71 1.51 25.89 33.06
N ASP A 72 1.08 26.25 34.28
CA ASP A 72 1.30 27.57 34.91
C ASP A 72 2.81 27.99 35.01
N ASN A 73 3.73 27.08 34.70
CA ASN A 73 5.18 27.26 34.70
C ASN A 73 5.79 27.54 33.30
N ASN A 74 5.02 27.99 32.30
CA ASN A 74 5.49 28.24 30.91
C ASN A 74 6.03 26.98 30.19
N ASN A 75 5.69 25.77 30.65
CA ASN A 75 5.95 24.55 29.92
C ASN A 75 4.74 24.22 29.04
N CYS A 76 4.98 24.07 27.74
CA CYS A 76 3.99 23.64 26.76
C CYS A 76 4.19 22.14 26.51
N GLU A 77 3.26 21.32 27.01
CA GLU A 77 3.24 19.88 26.70
C GLU A 77 2.26 19.63 25.55
N ILE A 78 2.76 18.99 24.48
CA ILE A 78 1.96 18.67 23.29
C ILE A 78 1.72 17.15 23.24
N ASP A 79 0.49 16.74 23.51
CA ASP A 79 0.04 15.36 23.40
C ASP A 79 -0.56 15.10 22.01
N TYR A 80 0.04 14.19 21.24
CA TYR A 80 -0.50 13.78 19.95
C TYR A 80 -1.47 12.62 20.08
N TYR A 81 -2.59 12.68 19.37
CA TYR A 81 -3.57 11.60 19.32
C TYR A 81 -4.19 11.45 17.93
N LEU A 82 -4.75 10.26 17.66
CA LEU A 82 -5.44 9.95 16.43
C LEU A 82 -6.96 10.05 16.64
N GLU A 83 -7.61 10.95 15.91
CA GLU A 83 -9.06 11.12 15.91
C GLU A 83 -9.69 10.37 14.73
N TYR A 84 -10.65 9.50 14.99
CA TYR A 84 -11.38 8.80 13.94
C TYR A 84 -12.15 9.79 13.04
N LYS A 85 -11.95 9.69 11.72
CA LYS A 85 -12.66 10.51 10.74
C LYS A 85 -13.77 9.73 10.03
N LYS A 86 -13.41 8.66 9.32
CA LYS A 86 -14.35 7.83 8.55
C LYS A 86 -13.79 6.44 8.27
N ASN A 87 -14.60 5.57 7.67
CA ASN A 87 -14.14 4.27 7.16
C ASN A 87 -14.60 4.03 5.72
N ILE A 88 -13.80 3.24 4.99
CA ILE A 88 -14.09 2.78 3.63
C ILE A 88 -14.32 1.27 3.70
N ASN A 89 -15.42 0.81 3.11
CA ASN A 89 -15.83 -0.59 3.16
C ASN A 89 -15.77 -1.26 1.79
N PHE A 90 -14.68 -1.97 1.54
CA PHE A 90 -14.48 -2.76 0.31
C PHE A 90 -15.20 -4.11 0.32
N HIS A 91 -15.79 -4.48 1.46
CA HIS A 91 -16.43 -5.79 1.69
C HIS A 91 -15.50 -7.00 1.48
N ASN A 92 -14.21 -6.76 1.31
CA ASN A 92 -13.13 -7.71 1.05
C ASN A 92 -11.93 -7.35 1.92
N GLY A 93 -11.09 -8.34 2.25
CA GLY A 93 -9.87 -8.10 3.04
C GLY A 93 -8.95 -7.11 2.35
N VAL A 94 -8.52 -6.06 3.08
CA VAL A 94 -7.58 -5.05 2.58
C VAL A 94 -6.17 -5.44 3.03
N LEU A 95 -5.25 -5.53 2.08
CA LEU A 95 -3.92 -6.10 2.28
C LEU A 95 -2.80 -5.05 2.28
N GLN A 96 -3.00 -3.97 1.53
CA GLN A 96 -2.16 -2.77 1.59
C GLN A 96 -2.98 -1.54 1.20
N SER A 97 -2.65 -0.40 1.78
CA SER A 97 -3.08 0.89 1.26
C SER A 97 -1.93 1.87 1.17
N ASN A 98 -1.97 2.77 0.19
CA ASN A 98 -0.98 3.84 0.08
C ASN A 98 -1.60 5.11 -0.50
N TYR A 99 -1.14 6.27 -0.04
CA TYR A 99 -1.58 7.55 -0.57
C TYR A 99 -0.91 7.83 -1.91
N ILE A 100 -1.72 8.23 -2.88
CA ILE A 100 -1.31 8.66 -4.23
C ILE A 100 -1.84 10.08 -4.38
N PHE A 101 -1.12 10.98 -5.04
CA PHE A 101 -1.60 12.35 -5.18
C PHE A 101 -1.26 12.89 -6.56
N THR A 102 -2.03 13.89 -6.95
CA THR A 102 -1.80 14.70 -8.14
C THR A 102 -1.66 16.15 -7.71
N ASN A 103 -1.55 17.06 -8.67
CA ASN A 103 -1.55 18.48 -8.36
C ASN A 103 -2.78 18.90 -7.55
N ASP A 104 -3.95 18.30 -7.79
CA ASP A 104 -5.23 18.79 -7.26
C ASP A 104 -5.99 17.78 -6.39
N LYS A 105 -5.58 16.51 -6.40
CA LYS A 105 -6.32 15.42 -5.75
C LYS A 105 -5.44 14.54 -4.87
N LEU A 106 -5.99 14.12 -3.74
CA LEU A 106 -5.42 13.11 -2.86
C LEU A 106 -6.25 11.82 -2.98
N TYR A 107 -5.59 10.76 -3.41
CA TYR A 107 -6.15 9.43 -3.57
C TYR A 107 -5.61 8.48 -2.51
N LEU A 108 -6.40 7.45 -2.23
CA LEU A 108 -5.97 6.26 -1.50
C LEU A 108 -6.08 5.05 -2.42
N GLY A 109 -4.93 4.51 -2.83
CA GLY A 109 -4.87 3.21 -3.48
C GLY A 109 -5.01 2.10 -2.44
N SER A 110 -5.81 1.08 -2.73
CA SER A 110 -6.10 -0.01 -1.81
C SER A 110 -6.08 -1.34 -2.54
N VAL A 111 -5.14 -2.19 -2.16
CA VAL A 111 -5.07 -3.57 -2.62
C VAL A 111 -5.93 -4.43 -1.71
N CYS A 112 -6.94 -5.05 -2.31
CA CYS A 112 -7.84 -5.99 -1.67
C CYS A 112 -7.65 -7.40 -2.23
N VAL A 113 -8.16 -8.39 -1.52
CA VAL A 113 -8.14 -9.80 -1.95
C VAL A 113 -8.74 -10.01 -3.35
N ASN A 114 -9.74 -9.21 -3.71
CA ASN A 114 -10.51 -9.32 -4.95
C ASN A 114 -10.10 -8.30 -6.03
N GLY A 115 -9.04 -7.51 -5.81
CA GLY A 115 -8.69 -6.46 -6.76
C GLY A 115 -7.98 -5.24 -6.20
N PHE A 116 -7.85 -4.24 -7.06
CA PHE A 116 -7.29 -2.95 -6.72
C PHE A 116 -8.33 -1.85 -6.83
N TYR A 117 -8.36 -0.98 -5.82
CA TYR A 117 -9.26 0.14 -5.72
C TYR A 117 -8.48 1.45 -5.67
N LEU A 118 -9.02 2.48 -6.30
CA LEU A 118 -8.53 3.85 -6.21
C LEU A 118 -9.65 4.72 -5.63
N SER A 119 -9.38 5.35 -4.49
CA SER A 119 -10.38 6.14 -3.76
C SER A 119 -10.01 7.62 -3.82
N ASP A 120 -10.89 8.48 -4.34
CA ASP A 120 -10.73 9.93 -4.21
C ASP A 120 -11.23 10.35 -2.81
N LEU A 121 -10.33 10.79 -1.94
CA LEU A 121 -10.68 11.04 -0.54
C LEU A 121 -11.56 12.28 -0.35
N LYS A 122 -11.48 13.22 -1.30
CA LYS A 122 -12.23 14.47 -1.31
C LYS A 122 -13.61 14.28 -1.91
N GLU A 123 -13.68 13.62 -3.06
CA GLU A 123 -14.95 13.34 -3.75
C GLU A 123 -15.70 12.11 -3.20
N GLU A 124 -15.05 11.37 -2.29
CA GLU A 124 -15.58 10.15 -1.67
C GLU A 124 -15.98 9.06 -2.67
N THR A 125 -15.24 8.96 -3.76
CA THR A 125 -15.42 7.91 -4.77
C THR A 125 -14.50 6.72 -4.49
N TYR A 126 -14.95 5.50 -4.82
CA TYR A 126 -14.22 4.24 -4.58
C TYR A 126 -14.28 3.37 -5.83
N GLU A 127 -13.39 3.62 -6.78
CA GLU A 127 -13.40 2.94 -8.07
C GLU A 127 -12.59 1.64 -7.99
N LYS A 128 -13.17 0.51 -8.42
CA LYS A 128 -12.42 -0.73 -8.61
C LYS A 128 -11.79 -0.71 -10.00
N LEU A 129 -10.48 -0.53 -10.07
CA LEU A 129 -9.74 -0.45 -11.34
C LEU A 129 -9.32 -1.82 -11.86
N LEU A 130 -9.14 -2.80 -10.98
CA LEU A 130 -8.75 -4.16 -11.35
C LEU A 130 -9.49 -5.17 -10.50
N GLU A 131 -9.98 -6.24 -11.12
CA GLU A 131 -10.60 -7.37 -10.45
C GLU A 131 -9.72 -8.62 -10.57
N THR A 132 -9.56 -9.33 -9.46
CA THR A 132 -8.88 -10.63 -9.45
C THR A 132 -9.92 -11.75 -9.41
N SER A 133 -9.97 -12.54 -10.49
CA SER A 133 -11.01 -13.56 -10.70
C SER A 133 -10.89 -14.80 -9.80
N LYS A 134 -9.77 -14.96 -9.08
CA LYS A 134 -9.51 -16.09 -8.17
C LYS A 134 -8.85 -15.61 -6.87
N GLU A 135 -9.66 -15.18 -5.91
CA GLU A 135 -9.24 -14.67 -4.58
C GLU A 135 -8.21 -15.57 -3.85
N LYS A 136 -8.27 -16.89 -4.07
CA LYS A 136 -7.42 -17.88 -3.41
C LYS A 136 -6.01 -17.98 -3.97
N ASN A 137 -5.86 -17.71 -5.27
CA ASN A 137 -4.59 -17.87 -5.97
C ASN A 137 -4.01 -16.52 -6.40
N ASN A 138 -4.83 -15.48 -6.56
CA ASN A 138 -4.45 -14.21 -7.15
C ASN A 138 -4.98 -13.03 -6.31
N SER A 139 -4.74 -13.04 -5.00
CA SER A 139 -5.02 -11.84 -4.19
C SER A 139 -3.94 -10.80 -4.47
N GLY A 140 -4.31 -9.56 -4.73
CA GLY A 140 -3.31 -8.48 -4.79
C GLY A 140 -2.60 -8.40 -3.45
N LEU A 141 -1.28 -8.28 -3.42
CA LEU A 141 -0.50 -8.24 -2.19
C LEU A 141 0.06 -6.85 -1.90
N SER A 142 0.56 -6.19 -2.93
CA SER A 142 1.08 -4.84 -2.79
C SER A 142 0.95 -4.03 -4.07
N PHE A 143 1.07 -2.72 -3.96
CA PHE A 143 1.16 -1.82 -5.09
C PHE A 143 2.09 -0.64 -4.79
N GLU A 144 2.57 -0.02 -5.87
CA GLU A 144 3.20 1.29 -5.83
C GLU A 144 2.82 2.10 -7.07
N ALA A 145 2.70 3.42 -6.89
CA ALA A 145 2.45 4.37 -7.97
C ALA A 145 3.78 4.99 -8.45
N PHE A 146 4.00 5.05 -9.76
CA PHE A 146 5.18 5.71 -10.31
C PHE A 146 5.08 7.22 -10.07
N ASP A 147 6.15 7.81 -9.51
CA ASP A 147 6.20 9.21 -9.09
C ASP A 147 5.04 9.62 -8.16
N ASN A 148 4.45 8.66 -7.45
CA ASN A 148 3.24 8.82 -6.63
C ASN A 148 2.00 9.31 -7.41
N LYS A 149 1.94 9.09 -8.72
CA LYS A 149 0.81 9.51 -9.56
C LYS A 149 -0.10 8.35 -9.98
N PRO A 150 -1.42 8.56 -10.10
CA PRO A 150 -2.37 7.48 -10.34
C PRO A 150 -2.35 6.96 -11.78
N GLU A 151 -1.70 7.63 -12.73
CA GLU A 151 -1.73 7.22 -14.14
C GLU A 151 -0.90 5.98 -14.40
N LYS A 152 0.04 5.62 -13.50
CA LYS A 152 0.89 4.45 -13.65
C LYS A 152 1.04 3.76 -12.30
N ILE A 153 0.43 2.58 -12.18
CA ILE A 153 0.40 1.81 -10.93
C ILE A 153 0.90 0.40 -11.22
N CYS A 154 1.84 -0.07 -10.41
CA CYS A 154 2.28 -1.46 -10.45
C CYS A 154 1.70 -2.21 -9.25
N ILE A 155 1.08 -3.36 -9.50
CA ILE A 155 0.45 -4.21 -8.49
C ILE A 155 1.11 -5.58 -8.52
N SER A 156 1.45 -6.15 -7.36
CA SER A 156 1.87 -7.53 -7.21
C SER A 156 0.74 -8.41 -6.67
N PHE A 157 0.76 -9.69 -7.01
CA PHE A 157 -0.24 -10.67 -6.58
C PHE A 157 0.39 -11.89 -5.90
N SER A 158 -0.45 -12.64 -5.18
CA SER A 158 -0.04 -13.80 -4.38
C SER A 158 0.44 -15.00 -5.19
N ASN A 159 0.06 -15.09 -6.46
CA ASN A 159 0.61 -16.07 -7.39
C ASN A 159 1.95 -15.62 -8.00
N GLY A 160 2.55 -14.50 -7.56
CA GLY A 160 3.78 -13.97 -8.16
C GLY A 160 3.55 -13.20 -9.46
N ASP A 161 2.29 -13.01 -9.88
CA ASP A 161 2.01 -12.11 -10.99
C ASP A 161 2.25 -10.65 -10.59
N MET A 162 2.57 -9.84 -11.58
CA MET A 162 2.61 -8.39 -11.50
C MET A 162 1.76 -7.81 -12.62
N CYS A 163 1.03 -6.74 -12.33
CA CYS A 163 0.21 -6.01 -13.28
C CYS A 163 0.66 -4.55 -13.34
N LEU A 164 0.83 -4.03 -14.55
CA LEU A 164 1.00 -2.61 -14.80
C LEU A 164 -0.34 -2.04 -15.28
N LEU A 165 -0.89 -1.10 -14.50
CA LEU A 165 -2.01 -0.27 -14.89
C LEU A 165 -1.51 1.05 -15.46
N VAL A 166 -2.00 1.43 -16.63
CA VAL A 166 -1.77 2.75 -17.25
C VAL A 166 -3.13 3.40 -17.48
N HIS A 167 -3.35 4.57 -16.88
CA HIS A 167 -4.64 5.27 -16.86
C HIS A 167 -5.81 4.37 -16.44
N GLY A 168 -5.59 3.53 -15.42
CA GLY A 168 -6.59 2.58 -14.92
C GLY A 168 -6.82 1.35 -15.82
N GLN A 169 -6.18 1.25 -16.98
CA GLN A 169 -6.28 0.10 -17.87
C GLN A 169 -5.12 -0.87 -17.66
N GLN A 170 -5.41 -2.16 -17.66
CA GLN A 170 -4.41 -3.22 -17.59
C GLN A 170 -3.63 -3.29 -18.90
N GLU A 171 -2.36 -2.89 -18.85
CA GLU A 171 -1.46 -2.93 -20.01
C GLU A 171 -0.68 -4.24 -20.11
N LYS A 172 -0.21 -4.76 -18.97
CA LYS A 172 0.66 -5.93 -18.95
C LYS A 172 0.49 -6.73 -17.67
N THR A 173 0.44 -8.05 -17.81
CA THR A 173 0.57 -9.00 -16.71
C THR A 173 1.76 -9.90 -16.98
N TRP A 174 2.59 -10.12 -15.97
CA TRP A 174 3.70 -11.06 -16.06
C TRP A 174 3.90 -11.78 -14.73
N TYR A 175 4.33 -13.04 -14.79
CA TYR A 175 4.76 -13.81 -13.62
C TYR A 175 6.23 -13.48 -13.32
N ASP A 176 6.57 -13.21 -12.07
CA ASP A 176 7.96 -13.00 -11.68
C ASP A 176 8.31 -13.50 -10.28
N ASN A 177 9.31 -14.39 -10.22
CA ASN A 177 10.09 -14.67 -9.02
C ASN A 177 11.36 -13.82 -8.97
N ASN A 178 11.52 -12.91 -9.94
CA ASN A 178 12.62 -11.98 -10.01
C ASN A 178 12.14 -10.55 -9.80
N ILE A 179 13.07 -9.70 -9.40
CA ILE A 179 12.93 -8.26 -9.49
C ILE A 179 13.61 -7.84 -10.78
N ARG A 180 12.81 -7.30 -11.70
CA ARG A 180 13.30 -6.73 -12.95
C ARG A 180 13.33 -5.21 -12.84
N ILE A 181 14.52 -4.64 -13.04
CA ILE A 181 14.72 -3.19 -13.07
C ILE A 181 14.73 -2.78 -14.54
N PHE A 182 13.90 -1.79 -14.89
CA PHE A 182 13.83 -1.24 -16.24
C PHE A 182 14.33 0.20 -16.26
N ASP A 183 14.94 0.60 -17.36
CA ASP A 183 15.12 2.02 -17.68
C ASP A 183 13.84 2.50 -18.36
N LEU A 184 13.25 3.60 -17.88
CA LEU A 184 12.04 4.17 -18.48
C LEU A 184 12.24 4.60 -19.95
N ARG A 185 13.48 4.86 -20.37
CA ARG A 185 13.85 5.16 -21.76
C ARG A 185 13.90 3.89 -22.62
N ASN A 186 13.98 2.71 -22.01
CA ASN A 186 14.04 1.42 -22.70
C ASN A 186 13.31 0.33 -21.88
N ILE A 187 11.98 0.31 -21.99
CA ILE A 187 11.12 -0.67 -21.31
C ILE A 187 11.11 -2.07 -21.97
N ARG A 188 11.83 -2.26 -23.08
CA ARG A 188 11.81 -3.54 -23.81
C ARG A 188 12.55 -4.63 -23.05
N GLU A 189 13.70 -4.29 -22.49
CA GLU A 189 14.56 -5.24 -21.77
C GLU A 189 14.96 -4.69 -20.40
N PRO A 190 15.00 -5.51 -19.35
CA PRO A 190 15.44 -5.07 -18.03
C PRO A 190 16.94 -4.77 -18.03
N ILE A 191 17.35 -3.69 -17.37
CA ILE A 191 18.76 -3.37 -17.12
C ILE A 191 19.39 -4.30 -16.06
N GLN A 192 18.55 -4.95 -15.26
CA GLN A 192 18.94 -5.96 -14.29
C GLN A 192 17.75 -6.86 -13.92
N THR A 193 18.05 -8.14 -13.71
CA THR A 193 17.13 -9.13 -13.13
C THR A 193 17.79 -9.69 -11.87
N VAL A 194 17.07 -9.68 -10.75
CA VAL A 194 17.52 -10.26 -9.47
C VAL A 194 16.57 -11.38 -9.09
N ASP A 195 17.07 -12.62 -9.08
CA ASP A 195 16.30 -13.76 -8.58
C ASP A 195 16.25 -13.73 -7.05
N VAL A 196 15.05 -13.70 -6.48
CA VAL A 196 14.87 -13.74 -5.03
C VAL A 196 14.72 -15.16 -4.47
N ASN A 197 14.68 -16.18 -5.35
CA ASN A 197 14.52 -17.61 -5.09
C ASN A 197 13.21 -17.96 -4.35
N SER A 198 12.18 -17.10 -4.42
CA SER A 198 10.87 -17.32 -3.77
C SER A 198 9.83 -16.35 -4.34
N ASN A 199 8.54 -16.60 -4.08
CA ASN A 199 7.47 -15.69 -4.47
C ASN A 199 7.59 -14.35 -3.73
N ILE A 200 7.57 -13.24 -4.45
CA ILE A 200 7.65 -11.91 -3.85
C ILE A 200 6.28 -11.52 -3.29
N TRP A 201 6.21 -11.25 -1.98
CA TRP A 201 4.96 -10.85 -1.33
C TRP A 201 4.81 -9.34 -1.22
N ARG A 202 5.89 -8.63 -0.91
CA ARG A 202 5.86 -7.18 -0.72
C ARG A 202 7.15 -6.56 -1.21
N ILE A 203 7.03 -5.45 -1.94
CA ILE A 203 8.14 -4.59 -2.32
C ILE A 203 7.87 -3.21 -1.75
N LYS A 204 8.84 -2.60 -1.05
CA LYS A 204 8.78 -1.21 -0.60
C LYS A 204 10.05 -0.48 -1.01
N PHE A 205 9.89 0.68 -1.63
CA PHE A 205 11.00 1.57 -1.95
C PHE A 205 11.36 2.41 -0.72
N LEU A 206 12.63 2.41 -0.36
CA LEU A 206 13.21 3.27 0.68
C LEU A 206 13.90 4.42 -0.02
N TYR A 207 13.45 5.63 0.27
CA TYR A 207 13.97 6.85 -0.33
C TYR A 207 14.94 7.55 0.63
N LYS A 208 16.01 8.12 0.07
CA LYS A 208 16.94 9.02 0.76
C LYS A 208 17.18 10.21 -0.16
N ASN A 209 16.98 11.43 0.35
CA ASN A 209 17.19 12.66 -0.41
C ASN A 209 16.49 12.65 -1.79
N ASN A 210 15.23 12.20 -1.85
CA ASN A 210 14.40 12.07 -3.07
C ASN A 210 14.87 11.08 -4.13
N SER A 211 15.88 10.28 -3.81
CA SER A 211 16.29 9.18 -4.66
C SER A 211 15.94 7.88 -3.97
N VAL A 212 15.49 6.89 -4.74
CA VAL A 212 15.42 5.51 -4.25
C VAL A 212 16.83 5.13 -3.80
N ASP A 213 17.00 4.81 -2.53
CA ASP A 213 18.26 4.43 -1.90
C ASP A 213 18.31 2.92 -1.73
N ASN A 214 17.22 2.32 -1.25
CA ASN A 214 17.11 0.88 -1.07
C ASN A 214 15.75 0.37 -1.56
N LEU A 215 15.71 -0.92 -1.89
CA LEU A 215 14.51 -1.68 -2.16
C LEU A 215 14.37 -2.74 -1.08
N LEU A 216 13.36 -2.63 -0.23
CA LEU A 216 13.00 -3.68 0.71
C LEU A 216 12.06 -4.67 0.01
N VAL A 217 12.37 -5.94 0.10
CA VAL A 217 11.61 -7.02 -0.53
C VAL A 217 11.34 -8.07 0.52
N ALA A 218 10.07 -8.37 0.77
CA ALA A 218 9.66 -9.52 1.55
C ALA A 218 9.22 -10.64 0.60
N ALA A 219 9.90 -11.78 0.68
CA ALA A 219 9.56 -12.98 -0.06
C ALA A 219 8.95 -14.04 0.86
N CYS A 220 8.03 -14.83 0.32
CA CYS A 220 7.19 -15.80 1.02
C CYS A 220 7.98 -16.74 1.95
N ASP A 221 9.01 -17.37 1.40
CA ASP A 221 9.79 -18.41 2.07
C ASP A 221 11.27 -17.99 2.24
N GLY A 222 11.67 -16.90 1.58
CA GLY A 222 13.04 -16.38 1.58
C GLY A 222 13.32 -15.31 2.65
N GLY A 223 12.32 -14.94 3.46
CA GLY A 223 12.41 -13.86 4.42
C GLY A 223 12.43 -12.46 3.78
N ALA A 224 12.79 -11.45 4.58
CA ALA A 224 12.98 -10.08 4.10
C ALA A 224 14.43 -9.84 3.66
N LYS A 225 14.60 -9.27 2.47
CA LYS A 225 15.89 -8.85 1.89
C LYS A 225 15.86 -7.35 1.61
N ILE A 226 16.97 -6.67 1.89
CA ILE A 226 17.16 -5.26 1.54
C ILE A 226 18.19 -5.22 0.41
N PHE A 227 17.82 -4.64 -0.72
CA PHE A 227 18.71 -4.41 -1.84
C PHE A 227 19.09 -2.93 -1.90
N LYS A 228 20.38 -2.61 -1.96
CA LYS A 228 20.85 -1.22 -2.03
C LYS A 228 20.98 -0.77 -3.48
N LYS A 229 20.58 0.45 -3.81
CA LYS A 229 20.84 1.02 -5.12
C LYS A 229 22.34 1.37 -5.25
N SER A 230 22.97 0.85 -6.28
CA SER A 230 24.31 1.22 -6.72
C SER A 230 24.30 2.51 -7.54
N ASN A 231 25.46 3.16 -7.65
CA ASN A 231 25.63 4.41 -8.42
C ASN A 231 25.25 4.27 -9.90
N ASN A 232 25.25 3.05 -10.45
CA ASN A 232 24.90 2.78 -11.85
C ASN A 232 23.40 2.48 -12.05
N GLY A 233 22.57 2.72 -11.03
CA GLY A 233 21.12 2.45 -11.07
C GLY A 233 20.72 0.98 -10.90
N LYS A 234 21.70 0.08 -10.69
CA LYS A 234 21.49 -1.34 -10.39
C LYS A 234 21.32 -1.59 -8.89
N LEU A 235 20.67 -2.67 -8.49
CA LEU A 235 20.59 -3.14 -7.11
C LEU A 235 21.78 -4.05 -6.75
N ASN A 236 22.37 -3.80 -5.59
CA ASN A 236 23.34 -4.67 -4.92
C ASN A 236 22.65 -5.43 -3.79
N ILE A 237 23.11 -6.66 -3.57
CA ILE A 237 22.73 -7.49 -2.41
C ILE A 237 23.55 -7.05 -1.20
#